data_AF-A0A744BIB4-F1
#
_entry.id   AF-A0A744BIB4-F1
#
_cell.length_a   1.000
_cell.length_b   1.000
_cell.length_c   1.000
_cell.angle_alpha   90.00
_cell.angle_beta   90.00
_cell.angle_gamma   90.00
#
_symmetry.space_group_name_H-M   'P 1'
#
loop_
_entity.id
_entity.type
_entity.pdbx_description
1 polymer ?
#
loop_
_entity_poly.entity_id
_entity_poly.type
_entity_poly.pdbx_seq_one_letter_code
_entity_poly.pdbx_strand_id
1 'polypeptide(L)' 'LPDAQHGSYRWLSPEQLLASDNVHENSRAYFLPDAPAVGL' A
#
# COMPACT_ATOMS: atom_id res chain seq x y z
N LEU A 1 -6.41 -12.03 10.98
CA LEU A 1 -6.23 -10.57 11.18
C LEU A 1 -7.56 -9.99 11.65
N PRO A 2 -7.57 -8.90 12.43
CA PRO A 2 -8.81 -8.27 12.89
C PRO A 2 -9.69 -7.85 11.70
N ASP A 3 -11.00 -8.05 11.77
CA ASP A 3 -11.94 -7.84 10.66
C ASP A 3 -12.87 -6.64 10.84
N ALA A 4 -12.94 -6.07 12.06
CA ALA A 4 -13.82 -4.94 12.40
C ALA A 4 -13.62 -3.70 11.50
N GLN A 5 -12.44 -3.50 10.92
CA GLN A 5 -12.16 -2.38 10.01
C GLN A 5 -11.91 -2.83 8.57
N HIS A 6 -11.56 -4.10 8.32
CA HIS A 6 -11.09 -4.56 7.02
C HIS A 6 -11.71 -5.92 6.68
N GLY A 7 -12.41 -6.00 5.55
CA GLY A 7 -13.03 -7.25 5.08
C GLY A 7 -12.04 -8.25 4.47
N SER A 8 -10.82 -7.83 4.13
CA SER A 8 -9.77 -8.71 3.63
C SER A 8 -8.39 -8.08 3.80
N TYR A 9 -7.35 -8.91 3.79
CA TYR A 9 -5.95 -8.48 3.76
C TYR A 9 -5.24 -9.15 2.59
N ARG A 10 -4.31 -8.42 1.96
CA ARG A 10 -3.51 -8.92 0.84
C ARG A 10 -2.07 -8.43 0.99
N TRP A 11 -1.15 -9.23 0.49
CA TRP A 11 0.24 -8.86 0.33
C TRP A 11 0.49 -8.58 -1.15
N LEU A 12 1.13 -7.47 -1.46
CA LEU A 12 1.41 -7.01 -2.82
C LEU A 12 2.88 -6.64 -2.93
N SER A 13 3.48 -6.86 -4.10
CA SER A 13 4.74 -6.18 -4.43
C SER A 13 4.49 -4.67 -4.59
N PRO A 14 5.53 -3.81 -4.46
CA PRO A 14 5.39 -2.38 -4.71
C PRO A 14 4.78 -2.09 -6.10
N GLU A 15 5.22 -2.80 -7.13
CA GLU A 15 4.70 -2.66 -8.50
C GLU A 15 3.20 -2.97 -8.59
N GLN A 16 2.75 -4.06 -7.96
CA GLN A 16 1.33 -4.43 -7.92
C GLN A 16 0.49 -3.41 -7.14
N LEU A 17 1.03 -2.87 -6.05
CA LEU A 17 0.36 -1.86 -5.24
C LEU A 17 0.18 -0.54 -6.00
N LEU A 18 1.21 -0.10 -6.73
CA LEU A 18 1.19 1.13 -7.50
C LEU A 18 0.26 1.07 -8.72
N ALA A 19 0.17 -0.12 -9.36
CA ALA A 19 -0.68 -0.36 -10.53
C ALA A 19 -2.15 -0.66 -10.19
N SER A 20 -2.51 -0.80 -8.90
CA SER A 20 -3.86 -1.16 -8.49
C SER A 20 -4.75 0.07 -8.27
N ASP A 21 -5.83 0.17 -9.04
CA ASP A 21 -6.86 1.20 -8.87
C ASP A 21 -7.60 1.12 -7.52
N ASN A 22 -7.54 -0.04 -6.85
CA ASN A 22 -8.17 -0.26 -5.55
C ASN A 22 -7.30 0.18 -4.35
N VAL A 23 -6.12 0.76 -4.60
CA VAL A 23 -5.24 1.27 -3.53
C VAL A 23 -5.29 2.80 -3.55
N HIS A 24 -5.67 3.37 -2.41
CA HIS A 24 -5.76 4.82 -2.25
C HIS A 24 -4.40 5.51 -2.44
N GLU A 25 -4.40 6.71 -3.02
CA GLU A 25 -3.18 7.48 -3.32
C GLU A 25 -2.25 7.70 -2.12
N ASN A 26 -2.80 8.02 -0.94
CA ASN A 26 -2.03 8.16 0.30
C ASN A 26 -1.25 6.90 0.65
N SER A 27 -1.81 5.71 0.38
CA SER A 27 -1.11 4.45 0.60
C SER A 27 -0.05 4.21 -0.48
N ARG A 28 -0.35 4.55 -1.74
CA ARG A 28 0.63 4.45 -2.85
C ARG A 28 1.83 5.37 -2.68
N ALA A 29 1.64 6.54 -2.06
CA ALA A 29 2.67 7.55 -1.88
C ALA A 29 3.92 7.02 -1.14
N TYR A 30 3.75 6.04 -0.24
CA TYR A 30 4.86 5.41 0.49
C TYR A 30 5.77 4.52 -0.38
N PHE A 31 5.32 4.14 -1.58
CA PHE A 31 6.03 3.21 -2.47
C PHE A 31 6.51 3.88 -3.76
N LEU A 32 6.31 5.20 -3.92
CA LEU A 32 6.83 5.94 -5.06
C LEU A 32 8.36 6.06 -4.99
N PRO A 33 9.06 6.19 -6.14
CA PRO A 33 10.53 6.30 -6.17
C PRO A 33 11.09 7.45 -5.32
N ASP A 34 10.34 8.56 -5.24
CA ASP A 34 10.70 9.76 -4.48
C ASP A 34 10.13 9.74 -3.05
N ALA A 35 9.52 8.63 -2.62
CA ALA A 35 9.00 8.51 -1.27
C ALA A 35 10.16 8.69 -0.27
N PRO A 36 9.97 9.48 0.81
CA PRO A 36 11.00 9.60 1.83
C PRO A 36 11.31 8.18 2.34
N ALA A 37 12.60 7.85 2.40
CA ALA A 37 13.02 6.58 2.97
C ALA A 37 12.39 6.45 4.36
N VAL A 38 11.51 5.46 4.51
CA VAL A 38 10.98 5.11 5.82
C VAL A 38 12.17 4.50 6.56
N GLY A 39 12.84 5.30 7.38
CA GLY A 39 13.90 4.83 8.26
C GLY A 39 13.34 3.71 9.12
N LEU A 40 13.86 2.49 8.91
CA LEU A 40 13.63 1.35 9.79
C LEU A 40 14.67 1.37 10.91
#